data_AF-A0A7W1PQR8-F1
#
_entry.id   AF-A0A7W1PQR8-F1
#
_cell.length_a   1.000
_cell.length_b   1.000
_cell.length_c   1.000
_cell.angle_alpha   90.00
_cell.angle_beta   90.00
_cell.angle_gamma   90.00
#
_symmetry.space_group_name_H-M   'P 1'
#
loop_
_entity.id
_entity.type
_entity.pdbx_description
1 polymer ?
#
loop_
_entity_poly.entity_id
_entity_poly.type
_entity_poly.pdbx_seq_one_letter_code
_entity_poly.pdbx_strand_id
1 'polypeptide(L)'
;MTRAGRYCAGVGAVAAAGLLAVGVSPVESRPGVLWGLVTGLLLQAPLGWWTLRAIGTDRFLTVWGLGMLVRFAVVAIAAFALMPRSRLAAPMLVTMVGILVALLLVEGVVAMREHSREDER
;
A
#
# COMPACT_ATOMS: atom_id res chain seq x y z
N MET A 1 -7.63 -0.74 -21.04
CA MET A 1 -6.88 0.03 -20.02
C MET A 1 -5.43 -0.43 -19.97
N THR A 2 -4.50 0.52 -19.97
CA THR A 2 -3.06 0.26 -19.78
C THR A 2 -2.79 -0.29 -18.37
N ARG A 3 -1.63 -0.91 -18.18
CA ARG A 3 -1.18 -1.44 -16.89
C ARG A 3 -1.10 -0.36 -15.80
N ALA A 4 -0.56 0.79 -16.18
CA ALA A 4 -0.58 2.02 -15.38
C ALA A 4 -2.01 2.43 -14.99
N GLY A 5 -2.95 2.43 -15.94
CA GLY A 5 -4.34 2.81 -15.67
C GLY A 5 -5.04 1.86 -14.68
N ARG A 6 -4.79 0.55 -14.78
CA ARG A 6 -5.34 -0.45 -13.84
C ARG A 6 -4.80 -0.24 -12.43
N TYR A 7 -3.50 0.03 -12.31
CA TYR A 7 -2.88 0.32 -11.02
C TYR A 7 -3.40 1.61 -10.40
N CYS A 8 -3.45 2.71 -11.16
CA CYS A 8 -3.99 3.98 -10.67
C CYS A 8 -5.45 3.85 -10.22
N ALA A 9 -6.27 3.08 -10.94
CA ALA A 9 -7.64 2.79 -10.53
C ALA A 9 -7.69 2.02 -9.19
N GLY A 10 -6.83 1.02 -9.00
CA GLY A 10 -6.72 0.29 -7.74
C GLY A 10 -6.25 1.18 -6.58
N VAL A 11 -5.24 2.02 -6.81
CA VAL A 11 -4.78 3.02 -5.83
C VAL A 11 -5.91 3.99 -5.47
N GLY A 12 -6.64 4.48 -6.46
CA GLY A 12 -7.79 5.36 -6.25
C GLY A 12 -8.92 4.69 -5.46
N ALA A 13 -9.22 3.42 -5.75
CA ALA A 13 -10.22 2.65 -5.01
C ALA A 13 -9.81 2.46 -3.54
N VAL A 14 -8.54 2.12 -3.29
CA VAL A 14 -8.01 1.98 -1.92
C VAL A 14 -8.02 3.31 -1.17
N ALA A 15 -7.66 4.41 -1.83
CA ALA A 15 -7.71 5.75 -1.24
C ALA A 15 -9.15 6.16 -0.88
N ALA A 16 -10.11 5.92 -1.78
CA ALA A 16 -11.52 6.18 -1.52
C ALA A 16 -12.05 5.35 -0.34
N ALA A 17 -11.74 4.05 -0.31
CA ALA A 17 -12.11 3.18 0.80
C ALA A 17 -11.48 3.64 2.13
N GLY A 18 -10.22 4.08 2.10
CA GLY A 18 -9.54 4.65 3.26
C GLY A 18 -10.19 5.92 3.77
N LEU A 19 -10.61 6.83 2.88
CA LEU A 19 -11.33 8.05 3.27
C LEU A 19 -12.70 7.72 3.88
N LEU A 20 -13.41 6.73 3.34
CA LEU A 20 -14.65 6.22 3.96
C LEU A 20 -14.37 5.67 5.36
N ALA A 21 -13.28 4.92 5.54
CA ALA A 21 -12.86 4.41 6.84
C ALA A 21 -12.60 5.55 7.85
N VAL A 22 -12.00 6.68 7.42
CA VAL A 22 -11.86 7.88 8.26
C VAL A 22 -13.23 8.44 8.65
N GLY A 23 -14.19 8.52 7.71
CA GLY A 23 -15.52 9.05 7.96
C GLY A 23 -16.32 8.27 9.00
N VAL A 24 -16.25 6.93 8.96
CA VAL A 24 -16.98 6.03 9.87
C VAL A 24 -16.26 5.79 11.20
N SER A 25 -14.99 6.21 11.32
CA SER A 25 -14.21 6.04 12.55
C SER A 25 -14.64 7.02 13.65
N PRO A 26 -14.55 6.63 14.95
CA PRO A 26 -14.75 7.53 16.08
C PRO A 26 -13.85 8.76 15.97
N VAL A 27 -14.38 9.94 16.35
CA VAL A 27 -13.71 11.25 16.15
C VAL A 27 -12.31 11.26 16.77
N GLU A 28 -12.14 10.60 17.91
CA GLU A 28 -10.89 10.48 18.66
C GLU A 28 -9.84 9.66 17.90
N SER A 29 -10.27 8.74 17.03
CA SER A 29 -9.40 7.85 16.26
C SER A 29 -9.11 8.36 14.86
N ARG A 30 -9.93 9.27 14.32
CA ARG A 30 -9.79 9.83 12.96
C ARG A 30 -8.40 10.34 12.63
N PRO A 31 -7.69 11.08 13.51
CA PRO A 31 -6.33 11.52 13.22
C PRO A 31 -5.38 10.35 12.98
N GLY A 32 -5.48 9.30 13.79
CA GLY A 32 -4.67 8.09 13.64
C GLY A 32 -4.96 7.39 12.31
N VAL A 33 -6.24 7.15 12.01
CA VAL A 33 -6.67 6.54 10.74
C VAL A 33 -6.21 7.35 9.54
N LEU A 34 -6.37 8.68 9.58
CA LEU A 34 -5.95 9.58 8.50
C LEU A 34 -4.43 9.53 8.31
N TRP A 35 -3.64 9.58 9.40
CA TRP A 35 -2.20 9.45 9.31
C TRP A 35 -1.76 8.10 8.73
N GLY A 36 -2.41 7.01 9.14
CA GLY A 36 -2.14 5.68 8.61
C GLY A 36 -2.47 5.57 7.12
N LEU A 37 -3.58 6.16 6.70
CA LEU A 37 -3.97 6.26 5.29
C LEU A 37 -2.92 7.02 4.47
N VAL A 38 -2.57 8.24 4.89
CA VAL A 38 -1.63 9.10 4.18
C VAL A 38 -0.26 8.45 4.09
N THR A 39 0.28 7.94 5.19
CA THR A 39 1.60 7.27 5.20
C THR A 39 1.59 6.00 4.37
N GLY A 40 0.54 5.17 4.49
CA GLY A 40 0.39 3.96 3.67
C GLY A 40 0.37 4.27 2.18
N LEU A 41 -0.41 5.27 1.74
CA LEU A 41 -0.48 5.67 0.34
C LEU A 41 0.84 6.26 -0.17
N LEU A 42 1.46 7.15 0.60
CA LEU A 42 2.72 7.80 0.23
C LEU A 42 3.87 6.80 0.12
N LEU A 43 3.90 5.77 0.97
CA LEU A 43 4.92 4.74 0.88
C LEU A 43 4.66 3.78 -0.28
N GLN A 44 3.44 3.27 -0.36
CA GLN A 44 3.13 2.12 -1.19
C GLN A 44 2.85 2.49 -2.64
N ALA A 45 2.22 3.63 -2.92
CA ALA A 45 1.91 4.00 -4.29
C ALA A 45 3.18 4.16 -5.17
N PRO A 46 4.27 4.80 -4.70
CA PRO A 46 5.53 4.86 -5.43
C PRO A 46 6.24 3.49 -5.53
N LEU A 47 6.27 2.72 -4.44
CA LEU A 47 6.91 1.39 -4.42
C LEU A 47 6.23 0.42 -5.38
N GLY A 48 4.90 0.38 -5.40
CA GLY A 48 4.14 -0.43 -6.34
C GLY A 48 4.30 0.04 -7.78
N TRP A 49 4.43 1.35 -8.02
CA TRP A 49 4.73 1.88 -9.34
C TRP A 49 6.11 1.45 -9.85
N TRP A 50 7.13 1.48 -8.99
CA TRP A 50 8.46 0.98 -9.33
C TRP A 50 8.42 -0.53 -9.59
N THR A 51 7.78 -1.29 -8.69
CA THR A 51 7.63 -2.74 -8.85
C THR A 51 6.96 -3.08 -10.18
N LEU A 52 5.92 -2.33 -10.58
CA LEU A 52 5.28 -2.51 -11.87
C LEU A 52 6.26 -2.32 -13.03
N ARG A 53 7.06 -1.25 -13.02
CA ARG A 53 8.07 -1.02 -14.08
C ARG A 53 9.14 -2.10 -14.17
N ALA A 54 9.36 -2.87 -13.09
CA ALA A 54 10.35 -3.94 -13.05
C ALA A 54 9.80 -5.30 -13.50
N ILE A 55 8.48 -5.48 -13.63
CA ILE A 55 7.89 -6.77 -14.08
C ILE A 55 8.32 -7.05 -15.53
N GLY A 56 8.70 -8.31 -15.78
CA GLY A 56 9.24 -8.75 -17.07
C GLY A 56 10.75 -8.50 -17.23
N THR A 57 11.43 -8.08 -16.15
CA THR A 57 12.90 -7.90 -16.14
C THR A 57 13.53 -8.77 -15.06
N ASP A 58 14.81 -9.11 -15.22
CA ASP A 58 15.60 -9.84 -14.21
C ASP A 58 15.67 -9.11 -12.85
N ARG A 59 15.38 -7.80 -12.84
CA ARG A 59 15.40 -6.96 -11.64
C ARG A 59 14.12 -7.07 -10.81
N PHE A 60 13.10 -7.77 -11.28
CA PHE A 60 11.79 -7.85 -10.62
C PHE A 60 11.90 -8.32 -9.17
N LEU A 61 12.54 -9.48 -8.93
CA LEU A 61 12.68 -10.05 -7.58
C LEU A 61 13.45 -9.14 -6.64
N THR A 62 14.49 -8.46 -7.14
CA THR A 62 15.29 -7.51 -6.36
C THR A 62 14.49 -6.28 -5.97
N VAL A 63 13.77 -5.67 -6.92
CA VAL A 63 12.94 -4.48 -6.66
C VAL A 63 11.80 -4.82 -5.70
N TRP A 64 11.14 -5.97 -5.92
CA TRP A 64 10.08 -6.45 -5.05
C TRP A 64 10.58 -6.73 -3.62
N GLY A 65 11.71 -7.44 -3.50
CA GLY A 65 12.33 -7.76 -2.21
C GLY A 65 12.77 -6.51 -1.45
N LEU A 66 13.38 -5.54 -2.14
CA LEU A 66 13.73 -4.25 -1.54
C LEU A 66 12.48 -3.49 -1.09
N GLY A 67 11.41 -3.50 -1.90
CA GLY A 67 10.13 -2.92 -1.53
C GLY A 67 9.54 -3.56 -0.27
N MET A 68 9.63 -4.89 -0.12
CA MET A 68 9.20 -5.58 1.10
C MET A 68 10.04 -5.18 2.31
N LEU A 69 11.37 -5.11 2.17
CA LEU A 69 12.25 -4.66 3.24
C LEU A 69 11.89 -3.25 3.71
N VAL A 70 11.67 -2.32 2.77
CA VAL A 70 11.26 -0.95 3.09
C VAL A 70 9.93 -0.92 3.83
N ARG A 71 8.93 -1.72 3.41
CA ARG A 71 7.64 -1.82 4.10
C ARG A 71 7.80 -2.28 5.55
N PHE A 72 8.55 -3.36 5.77
CA PHE A 72 8.80 -3.86 7.12
C PHE A 72 9.56 -2.84 7.97
N ALA A 73 10.57 -2.19 7.41
CA ALA A 73 11.34 -1.15 8.10
C ALA A 73 10.45 0.03 8.52
N VAL A 74 9.60 0.53 7.62
CA VAL A 74 8.69 1.65 7.94
C VAL A 74 7.65 1.26 8.97
N VAL A 75 7.06 0.07 8.87
CA VAL A 75 6.12 -0.44 9.89
C VAL A 75 6.81 -0.55 11.25
N ALA A 76 8.03 -1.09 11.29
CA ALA A 76 8.80 -1.21 12.52
C ALA A 76 9.14 0.17 13.11
N ILE A 77 9.66 1.09 12.30
CA ILE A 77 9.99 2.46 12.73
C ILE A 77 8.73 3.17 13.25
N ALA A 78 7.61 3.09 12.53
CA ALA A 78 6.36 3.67 12.97
C ALA A 78 5.88 3.05 14.29
N ALA A 79 5.96 1.72 14.43
CA ALA A 79 5.58 1.03 15.65
C ALA A 79 6.44 1.48 16.84
N PHE A 80 7.76 1.50 16.70
CA PHE A 80 8.69 1.95 17.75
C PHE A 80 8.53 3.44 18.07
N ALA A 81 8.32 4.30 17.08
CA ALA A 81 8.13 5.73 17.27
C ALA A 81 6.80 6.07 17.96
N LEU A 82 5.75 5.27 17.73
CA LEU A 82 4.41 5.47 18.29
C LEU A 82 4.17 4.71 19.60
N MET A 83 5.02 3.73 19.92
CA MET A 83 4.99 2.95 21.17
C MET A 83 5.01 3.81 22.45
N PRO A 84 5.71 4.97 22.53
CA PRO A 84 5.64 5.83 23.68
C PRO A 84 4.30 6.61 23.69
N ARG A 85 3.26 6.01 24.27
CA ARG A 85 2.04 6.67 24.79
C ARG A 85 1.19 7.49 23.80
N SER A 86 0.88 6.95 22.62
CA SER A 86 -0.12 7.54 21.73
C SER A 86 -1.40 6.70 21.68
N ARG A 87 -2.55 7.25 22.10
CA ARG A 87 -3.88 6.64 21.86
C ARG A 87 -4.19 6.49 20.35
N LEU A 88 -3.42 7.18 19.51
CA LEU A 88 -3.52 7.16 18.05
C LEU A 88 -2.60 6.12 17.40
N ALA A 89 -1.69 5.49 18.15
CA ALA A 89 -0.73 4.52 17.63
C ALA A 89 -1.43 3.32 16.99
N ALA A 90 -2.38 2.71 17.72
CA ALA A 90 -3.12 1.56 17.24
C ALA A 90 -3.93 1.86 15.96
N PRO A 91 -4.81 2.88 15.92
CA PRO A 91 -5.55 3.16 14.69
C PRO A 91 -4.63 3.54 13.52
N MET A 92 -3.54 4.28 13.78
CA MET A 92 -2.57 4.61 12.73
C MET A 92 -1.88 3.37 12.15
N LEU A 93 -1.34 2.50 13.00
CA LEU A 93 -0.63 1.29 12.56
C LEU A 93 -1.56 0.32 11.84
N VAL A 94 -2.77 0.11 12.37
CA VAL A 94 -3.78 -0.76 11.75
C VAL A 94 -4.16 -0.24 10.38
N THR A 95 -4.48 1.06 10.25
CA THR A 95 -4.83 1.63 8.95
C THR A 95 -3.65 1.61 7.98
N MET A 96 -2.45 1.97 8.43
CA MET A 96 -1.25 1.93 7.59
C MET A 96 -1.02 0.52 7.05
N VAL A 97 -0.95 -0.50 7.90
CA VAL A 97 -0.76 -1.90 7.48
C VAL A 97 -1.90 -2.35 6.55
N GLY A 98 -3.15 -1.99 6.86
CA GLY A 98 -4.30 -2.27 6.01
C GLY A 98 -4.14 -1.70 4.60
N ILE A 99 -3.68 -0.45 4.46
CA ILE A 99 -3.39 0.17 3.16
C ILE A 99 -2.23 -0.53 2.45
N LEU A 100 -1.15 -0.86 3.16
CA LEU A 100 -0.01 -1.57 2.58
C LEU A 100 -0.44 -2.91 1.98
N VAL A 101 -1.24 -3.69 2.72
CA VAL A 101 -1.77 -4.98 2.27
C VAL A 101 -2.73 -4.81 1.09
N ALA A 102 -3.68 -3.88 1.19
CA ALA A 102 -4.68 -3.67 0.13
C ALA A 102 -4.02 -3.31 -1.21
N LEU A 103 -3.03 -2.44 -1.20
CA LEU A 103 -2.29 -2.06 -2.40
C LEU A 103 -1.34 -3.18 -2.88
N LEU A 104 -0.77 -3.99 -1.99
CA LEU A 104 -0.01 -5.16 -2.38
C LEU A 104 -0.90 -6.17 -3.14
N LEU A 105 -2.16 -6.33 -2.73
CA LEU A 105 -3.13 -7.14 -3.47
C LEU A 105 -3.44 -6.54 -4.84
N VAL A 106 -3.58 -5.21 -4.95
CA VAL A 106 -3.73 -4.53 -6.24
C VAL A 106 -2.53 -4.82 -7.15
N GLU A 107 -1.31 -4.71 -6.64
CA GLU A 107 -0.08 -5.04 -7.38
C GLU A 107 -0.10 -6.49 -7.87
N GLY A 108 -0.46 -7.44 -6.99
CA GLY A 108 -0.57 -8.87 -7.32
C GLY A 108 -1.61 -9.15 -8.41
N VAL A 109 -2.81 -8.57 -8.29
CA VAL A 109 -3.87 -8.71 -9.31
C VAL A 109 -3.44 -8.13 -10.65
N VAL A 110 -2.76 -6.98 -10.66
CA VAL A 110 -2.25 -6.37 -11.89
C VAL A 110 -1.13 -7.22 -12.50
N ALA A 111 -0.26 -7.82 -11.69
CA ALA A 111 0.83 -8.68 -12.16
C ALA A 111 0.33 -10.02 -12.74
N MET A 112 -0.62 -10.67 -12.07
CA MET A 112 -1.21 -11.95 -12.53
C MET A 112 -1.96 -11.78 -13.84
N ARG A 113 -2.77 -10.72 -13.98
CA ARG A 113 -3.52 -10.45 -15.21
C ARG A 113 -2.63 -10.19 -16.43
N GLU A 114 -1.37 -9.82 -16.21
CA GLU A 114 -0.44 -9.61 -17.31
C GLU A 114 0.17 -10.93 -17.79
N HIS A 115 0.51 -11.85 -16.87
CA HIS A 115 0.97 -13.20 -17.23
C HIS A 115 -0.09 -13.96 -18.04
N SER A 116 -1.36 -13.92 -17.61
CA SER A 116 -2.43 -14.59 -18.36
C SER A 116 -2.66 -14.06 -19.78
N ARG A 117 -2.21 -12.84 -20.10
CA ARG A 117 -2.33 -12.26 -21.45
C ARG A 117 -1.14 -12.59 -22.35
N GLU A 118 0.00 -12.90 -21.78
CA GLU A 118 1.17 -13.36 -22.52
C GLU A 118 0.97 -14.81 -22.97
N ASP A 119 0.28 -15.64 -22.18
CA ASP A 119 -0.07 -17.03 -22.56
C ASP A 119 -1.14 -17.14 -23.67
N GLU A 120 -1.92 -16.07 -23.92
CA GLU A 120 -2.95 -16.02 -24.96
C GLU A 120 -2.45 -15.52 -26.33
N ARG A 121 -1.19 -15.08 -26.44
CA ARG A 121 -0.59 -14.55 -27.68
C ARG A 121 0.37 -15.53 -28.31
#